data_AF-A0A2E8Z4P7-F1
#
_entry.id   AF-A0A2E8Z4P7-F1
#
_cell.length_a   1.000
_cell.length_b   1.000
_cell.length_c   1.000
_cell.angle_alpha   90.00
_cell.angle_beta   90.00
_cell.angle_gamma   90.00
#
_symmetry.space_group_name_H-M   'P 1'
#
loop_
_entity.id
_entity.type
_entity.pdbx_description
1 polymer ?
#
loop_
_entity_poly.entity_id
_entity_poly.type
_entity_poly.pdbx_seq_one_letter_code
_entity_poly.pdbx_strand_id
1 'polypeptide(L)'
;MRSALPSPTTRRRLPRALAPIAAAALAVPLLAATPTAPTYAATAGVSTGVSTGVTTGTTTGTSTAARRDPNPVTPGDFTGYGFDQCLTPTQDKMDAWLRSSPYLAVGIYISGDSRACRNQPNLTPEWVSTQLARGWKLLPITLGPQASCQPRFPRYDDDFTISPKPGSSGTYYQARKMGQNSAVETVEDAQRLGLTKGSTLWYDLEGFDLGNNRCRESALWFLHAWVSKVEQLGYASGVYSSAGSGIRALDDARVNRPGTFRLPQHIWIARWDGQANTSTSYIRADGWLPGGRMKQYRGGHDERWGGVTINIDSNYLDLGRGSVAPAERHCGGVRISFNDYVPLFRPVDGKRASKRHVKALQCYLTERKLYDGPINGMYHQGMLPVVQAWRKSRGISTTSSTWYRRDWMTITAYGAKPLLKVGHASKHVRRVQRTLNAAHLGSTLSVTGTFDNRTTSLVRTYQGKVGLPQTGIVDRKTWNKLMRGRRG
;
A
#
# COMPACT_ATOMS: atom_id res chain seq x y z
N MET A 1 -50.29 60.58 -29.40
CA MET A 1 -50.69 59.18 -29.08
C MET A 1 -49.49 58.46 -28.47
N ARG A 2 -49.62 58.06 -27.19
CA ARG A 2 -48.74 57.20 -26.34
C ARG A 2 -47.29 57.69 -26.16
N SER A 3 -46.97 58.51 -25.14
CA SER A 3 -46.67 58.20 -23.71
C SER A 3 -45.35 57.42 -23.53
N ALA A 4 -44.35 57.77 -22.70
CA ALA A 4 -44.11 58.83 -21.73
C ALA A 4 -42.58 58.91 -21.39
N LEU A 5 -42.11 60.10 -20.99
CA LEU A 5 -40.84 60.41 -20.28
C LEU A 5 -40.87 59.89 -18.81
N PRO A 6 -39.85 60.04 -17.91
CA PRO A 6 -38.48 60.60 -18.01
C PRO A 6 -37.34 59.79 -17.29
N SER A 7 -36.12 60.35 -17.41
CA SER A 7 -34.79 60.12 -16.78
C SER A 7 -34.72 60.11 -15.22
N PRO A 8 -33.55 60.35 -14.57
CA PRO A 8 -32.36 59.50 -14.35
C PRO A 8 -32.05 59.32 -12.83
N THR A 9 -31.06 58.53 -12.43
CA THR A 9 -30.35 58.77 -11.14
C THR A 9 -28.96 58.13 -11.09
N THR A 10 -27.98 58.99 -10.79
CA THR A 10 -26.60 58.72 -10.41
C THR A 10 -26.50 58.10 -9.02
N ARG A 11 -25.65 57.08 -8.81
CA ARG A 11 -25.02 56.81 -7.50
C ARG A 11 -23.61 56.24 -7.61
N ARG A 12 -22.66 57.00 -7.07
CA ARG A 12 -21.33 56.59 -6.59
C ARG A 12 -21.40 55.32 -5.73
N ARG A 13 -20.39 54.45 -5.84
CA ARG A 13 -20.04 53.49 -4.77
C ARG A 13 -18.54 53.50 -4.49
N LEU A 14 -18.26 53.52 -3.19
CA LEU A 14 -16.97 53.55 -2.47
C LEU A 14 -16.19 52.23 -2.59
N PRO A 15 -14.88 52.22 -2.24
CA PRO A 15 -14.03 51.03 -2.33
C PRO A 15 -14.33 50.05 -1.18
N ARG A 16 -14.30 48.74 -1.49
CA ARG A 16 -14.40 47.67 -0.50
C ARG A 16 -13.00 47.35 0.04
N ALA A 17 -12.81 47.59 1.33
CA ALA A 17 -11.69 47.08 2.11
C ALA A 17 -11.75 45.54 2.21
N LEU A 18 -10.59 44.91 2.05
CA LEU A 18 -10.36 43.49 2.33
C LEU A 18 -10.17 43.30 3.84
N ALA A 19 -11.01 42.49 4.46
CA ALA A 19 -10.83 41.99 5.82
C ALA A 19 -10.18 40.58 5.78
N PRO A 20 -9.29 40.24 6.71
CA PRO A 20 -8.68 38.91 6.79
C PRO A 20 -9.64 37.89 7.41
N ILE A 21 -9.66 36.69 6.86
CA ILE A 21 -10.44 35.55 7.36
C ILE A 21 -9.67 34.95 8.54
N ALA A 22 -10.25 35.05 9.74
CA ALA A 22 -9.80 34.35 10.94
C ALA A 22 -10.28 32.89 10.89
N ALA A 23 -9.36 31.94 11.11
CA ALA A 23 -9.68 30.53 11.33
C ALA A 23 -10.06 30.33 12.80
N ALA A 24 -11.29 29.89 13.04
CA ALA A 24 -11.82 29.61 14.37
C ALA A 24 -11.19 28.35 14.97
N ALA A 25 -10.64 28.48 16.18
CA ALA A 25 -10.23 27.38 17.04
C ALA A 25 -11.43 26.89 17.85
N LEU A 26 -11.74 25.59 17.77
CA LEU A 26 -12.71 24.93 18.64
C LEU A 26 -11.97 24.37 19.85
N ALA A 27 -12.18 24.99 21.01
CA ALA A 27 -11.80 24.46 22.31
C ALA A 27 -12.81 23.41 22.77
N VAL A 28 -12.33 22.25 23.22
CA VAL A 28 -13.14 21.21 23.87
C VAL A 28 -12.78 21.21 25.36
N PRO A 29 -13.74 21.31 26.29
CA PRO A 29 -13.45 21.27 27.72
C PRO A 29 -13.22 19.82 28.18
N LEU A 30 -12.11 19.58 28.91
CA LEU A 30 -11.90 18.36 29.69
C LEU A 30 -12.73 18.41 30.97
N LEU A 31 -13.67 17.49 31.13
CA LEU A 31 -14.21 17.13 32.44
C LEU A 31 -13.21 16.22 33.16
N ALA A 32 -12.73 16.64 34.32
CA ALA A 32 -11.97 15.82 35.25
C ALA A 32 -12.90 14.84 35.98
N ALA A 33 -12.64 13.55 35.89
CA ALA A 33 -13.23 12.53 36.74
C ALA A 33 -12.09 11.86 37.54
N THR A 34 -12.14 12.01 38.86
CA THR A 34 -11.26 11.33 39.81
C THR A 34 -11.73 9.88 40.02
N PRO A 35 -10.84 8.88 40.01
CA PRO A 35 -11.18 7.55 40.51
C PRO A 35 -10.76 7.41 41.97
N THR A 36 -11.73 7.14 42.83
CA THR A 36 -11.55 6.65 44.20
C THR A 36 -11.15 5.17 44.17
N ALA A 37 -10.08 4.83 44.88
CA ALA A 37 -9.62 3.45 45.07
C ALA A 37 -10.41 2.78 46.21
N PRO A 38 -10.80 1.50 46.09
CA PRO A 38 -11.28 0.73 47.24
C PRO A 38 -10.10 0.10 47.99
N THR A 39 -10.07 0.36 49.30
CA THR A 39 -9.28 -0.36 50.30
C THR A 39 -9.88 -1.74 50.53
N TYR A 40 -9.07 -2.80 50.42
CA TYR A 40 -9.40 -4.12 50.96
C TYR A 40 -8.34 -4.54 51.97
N ALA A 41 -8.83 -4.83 53.17
CA ALA A 41 -8.08 -5.18 54.35
C ALA A 41 -7.38 -6.53 54.22
N ALA A 42 -6.17 -6.60 54.77
CA ALA A 42 -5.40 -7.82 54.96
C ALA A 42 -5.96 -8.61 56.16
N THR A 43 -6.18 -9.91 55.98
CA THR A 43 -6.29 -10.88 57.08
C THR A 43 -5.15 -11.89 56.95
N ALA A 44 -4.40 -12.02 58.03
CA ALA A 44 -3.36 -13.03 58.20
C ALA A 44 -3.99 -14.40 58.50
N GLY A 45 -3.46 -15.44 57.87
CA GLY A 45 -3.82 -16.84 58.15
C GLY A 45 -2.56 -17.71 58.07
N VAL A 46 -2.35 -18.49 59.12
CA VAL A 46 -1.15 -19.26 59.45
C VAL A 46 -1.00 -20.54 58.61
N SER A 47 0.26 -20.93 58.43
CA SER A 47 0.89 -22.13 57.86
C SER A 47 0.23 -23.51 58.09
N THR A 48 0.40 -24.42 57.12
CA THR A 48 0.99 -25.78 57.29
C THR A 48 1.42 -26.32 55.92
N GLY A 49 2.61 -26.94 55.87
CA GLY A 49 3.23 -27.42 54.64
C GLY A 49 2.95 -28.88 54.30
N VAL A 50 3.27 -29.27 53.06
CA VAL A 50 3.67 -30.63 52.68
C VAL A 50 4.69 -30.51 51.54
N SER A 51 5.87 -31.08 51.76
CA SER A 51 6.93 -31.23 50.76
C SER A 51 6.61 -32.43 49.85
N THR A 52 6.73 -32.26 48.54
CA THR A 52 6.94 -33.37 47.61
C THR A 52 8.11 -33.02 46.70
N GLY A 53 9.19 -33.78 46.86
CA GLY A 53 10.40 -33.65 46.06
C GLY A 53 10.17 -34.18 44.65
N VAL A 54 10.55 -33.38 43.66
CA VAL A 54 10.74 -33.84 42.29
C VAL A 54 12.13 -33.41 41.84
N THR A 55 12.96 -34.43 41.61
CA THR A 55 14.31 -34.40 41.09
C THR A 55 14.46 -33.56 39.83
N THR A 56 15.39 -32.61 39.87
CA THR A 56 15.84 -31.78 38.75
C THR A 56 16.66 -32.62 37.75
N GLY A 57 16.02 -33.09 36.69
CA GLY A 57 16.70 -33.55 35.48
C GLY A 57 17.08 -32.37 34.60
N THR A 58 18.35 -31.94 34.64
CA THR A 58 18.88 -30.90 33.76
C THR A 58 19.09 -31.46 32.35
N THR A 59 18.04 -31.48 31.53
CA THR A 59 18.21 -31.61 30.07
C THR A 59 18.62 -30.26 29.52
N THR A 60 19.91 -30.08 29.24
CA THR A 60 20.44 -29.02 28.38
C THR A 60 19.95 -29.25 26.95
N GLY A 61 18.69 -28.86 26.70
CA GLY A 61 18.17 -28.71 25.35
C GLY A 61 18.75 -27.45 24.75
N THR A 62 19.76 -27.58 23.89
CA THR A 62 20.25 -26.51 23.05
C THR A 62 19.10 -26.09 22.13
N SER A 63 18.34 -25.08 22.56
CA SER A 63 17.38 -24.37 21.73
C SER A 63 18.16 -23.73 20.58
N THR A 64 18.28 -24.43 19.47
CA THR A 64 18.56 -23.80 18.19
C THR A 64 17.34 -22.95 17.87
N ALA A 65 17.37 -21.69 18.33
CA ALA A 65 16.40 -20.69 17.90
C ALA A 65 16.40 -20.71 16.37
N ALA A 66 15.28 -21.14 15.78
CA ALA A 66 15.13 -21.19 14.34
C ALA A 66 15.46 -19.80 13.78
N ARG A 67 16.50 -19.73 12.94
CA ARG A 67 16.91 -18.49 12.28
C ARG A 67 15.71 -18.00 11.46
N ARG A 68 15.02 -16.96 11.93
CA ARG A 68 13.93 -16.33 11.18
C ARG A 68 14.51 -15.81 9.87
N ASP A 69 13.80 -16.06 8.77
CA ASP A 69 14.13 -15.44 7.49
C ASP A 69 14.21 -13.92 7.66
N PRO A 70 15.15 -13.25 6.99
CA PRO A 70 15.25 -11.80 7.08
C PRO A 70 13.98 -11.13 6.55
N ASN A 71 13.58 -10.03 7.19
CA ASN A 71 12.46 -9.23 6.75
C ASN A 71 12.66 -8.77 5.28
N PRO A 72 11.61 -8.77 4.45
CA PRO A 72 11.71 -8.30 3.07
C PRO A 72 11.96 -6.79 3.01
N VAL A 73 12.59 -6.33 1.93
CA VAL A 73 12.72 -4.92 1.58
C VAL A 73 11.32 -4.27 1.49
N THR A 74 11.19 -3.07 2.05
CA THR A 74 9.92 -2.33 2.07
C THR A 74 10.08 -0.85 1.70
N PRO A 75 9.13 -0.23 0.98
CA PRO A 75 8.00 -0.87 0.28
C PRO A 75 8.45 -1.71 -0.94
N GLY A 76 9.67 -1.45 -1.44
CA GLY A 76 10.19 -2.04 -2.68
C GLY A 76 9.36 -1.61 -3.89
N ASP A 77 9.34 -2.47 -4.92
CA ASP A 77 8.46 -2.32 -6.07
C ASP A 77 6.98 -2.39 -5.63
N PHE A 78 6.23 -1.29 -5.78
CA PHE A 78 4.83 -1.24 -5.40
C PHE A 78 4.05 -0.12 -6.10
N THR A 79 2.89 -0.48 -6.65
CA THR A 79 1.84 0.45 -7.09
C THR A 79 0.55 0.14 -6.35
N GLY A 80 -0.04 1.12 -5.66
CA GLY A 80 -1.28 0.92 -4.93
C GLY A 80 -1.53 1.94 -3.83
N TYR A 81 -2.52 1.65 -2.98
CA TYR A 81 -2.93 2.55 -1.92
C TYR A 81 -2.10 2.32 -0.65
N GLY A 82 -1.68 3.41 -0.04
CA GLY A 82 -1.12 3.46 1.31
C GLY A 82 -1.87 4.45 2.18
N PHE A 83 -1.62 4.42 3.47
CA PHE A 83 -2.03 5.46 4.39
C PHE A 83 -0.93 5.72 5.39
N ASP A 84 -0.98 6.83 6.10
CA ASP A 84 -0.14 7.04 7.27
C ASP A 84 -0.97 7.66 8.39
N GLN A 85 -0.49 7.47 9.61
CA GLN A 85 -1.03 8.13 10.80
C GLN A 85 0.11 8.26 11.81
N CYS A 86 -0.08 9.14 12.80
CA CYS A 86 0.97 9.38 13.79
C CYS A 86 1.28 8.12 14.61
N LEU A 87 0.30 7.57 15.34
CA LEU A 87 0.52 6.42 16.22
C LEU A 87 0.45 5.11 15.45
N THR A 88 1.48 4.28 15.59
CA THR A 88 1.49 2.93 15.00
C THR A 88 0.26 2.14 15.48
N PRO A 89 -0.60 1.65 14.57
CA PRO A 89 -1.83 0.96 14.95
C PRO A 89 -1.56 -0.40 15.61
N THR A 90 -2.49 -0.82 16.48
CA THR A 90 -2.46 -2.16 17.10
C THR A 90 -2.61 -3.26 16.06
N GLN A 91 -2.22 -4.49 16.41
CA GLN A 91 -2.34 -5.65 15.51
C GLN A 91 -3.78 -5.88 15.06
N ASP A 92 -4.78 -5.76 15.95
CA ASP A 92 -6.18 -5.97 15.61
C ASP A 92 -6.70 -4.97 14.57
N LYS A 93 -6.26 -3.70 14.68
CA LYS A 93 -6.58 -2.67 13.69
C LYS A 93 -5.98 -3.03 12.34
N MET A 94 -4.70 -3.42 12.32
CA MET A 94 -4.01 -3.84 11.09
C MET A 94 -4.65 -5.07 10.45
N ASP A 95 -5.10 -6.02 11.25
CA ASP A 95 -5.79 -7.22 10.81
C ASP A 95 -7.15 -6.92 10.16
N ALA A 96 -7.96 -6.08 10.81
CA ALA A 96 -9.24 -5.65 10.28
C ALA A 96 -9.05 -4.88 8.96
N TRP A 97 -8.11 -3.94 8.93
CA TRP A 97 -7.85 -3.11 7.76
C TRP A 97 -7.26 -3.91 6.61
N LEU A 98 -6.34 -4.85 6.87
CA LEU A 98 -5.80 -5.71 5.83
C LEU A 98 -6.91 -6.46 5.11
N ARG A 99 -7.91 -6.96 5.83
CA ARG A 99 -9.03 -7.73 5.26
C ARG A 99 -10.08 -6.89 4.54
N SER A 100 -10.24 -5.62 4.92
CA SER A 100 -11.43 -4.84 4.55
C SER A 100 -11.15 -3.56 3.80
N SER A 101 -9.96 -2.95 3.93
CA SER A 101 -9.60 -1.70 3.27
C SER A 101 -8.87 -1.94 1.94
N PRO A 102 -8.81 -0.95 1.04
CA PRO A 102 -8.02 -1.03 -0.19
C PRO A 102 -6.50 -0.90 0.06
N TYR A 103 -6.08 -0.47 1.24
CA TYR A 103 -4.69 -0.15 1.55
C TYR A 103 -3.82 -1.38 1.71
N LEU A 104 -2.61 -1.36 1.13
CA LEU A 104 -1.58 -2.38 1.35
C LEU A 104 -0.23 -1.77 1.76
N ALA A 105 -0.15 -0.44 1.87
CA ALA A 105 0.98 0.26 2.46
C ALA A 105 0.57 1.07 3.70
N VAL A 106 1.49 1.23 4.65
CA VAL A 106 1.29 2.01 5.89
C VAL A 106 2.56 2.78 6.26
N GLY A 107 2.42 4.08 6.53
CA GLY A 107 3.46 4.92 7.10
C GLY A 107 3.62 4.71 8.60
N ILE A 108 4.88 4.64 9.05
CA ILE A 108 5.25 4.47 10.46
C ILE A 108 6.34 5.48 10.80
N TYR A 109 6.15 6.28 11.84
CA TYR A 109 7.14 7.24 12.32
C TYR A 109 8.16 6.52 13.20
N ILE A 110 9.36 6.29 12.66
CA ILE A 110 10.40 5.46 13.31
C ILE A 110 11.46 6.28 14.05
N SER A 111 11.65 7.55 13.69
CA SER A 111 12.79 8.36 14.13
C SER A 111 12.52 9.88 14.02
N GLY A 112 13.43 10.70 14.55
CA GLY A 112 13.41 12.17 14.52
C GLY A 112 12.58 12.82 15.64
N ASP A 113 13.21 13.71 16.40
CA ASP A 113 12.63 14.27 17.63
C ASP A 113 11.48 15.25 17.41
N SER A 114 11.31 15.79 16.21
CA SER A 114 10.26 16.78 15.96
C SER A 114 8.88 16.11 15.76
N ARG A 115 8.79 14.77 15.73
CA ARG A 115 7.54 14.00 15.55
C ARG A 115 6.54 14.21 16.69
N ALA A 116 5.26 14.38 16.37
CA ALA A 116 4.21 14.62 17.38
C ALA A 116 3.99 13.40 18.29
N CYS A 117 4.13 12.20 17.72
CA CYS A 117 3.99 10.91 18.37
C CYS A 117 5.36 10.32 18.70
N ARG A 118 6.09 10.96 19.62
CA ARG A 118 7.41 10.49 20.07
C ARG A 118 7.34 9.09 20.69
N ASN A 119 6.31 8.83 21.49
CA ASN A 119 6.02 7.52 22.06
C ASN A 119 5.21 6.66 21.07
N GLN A 120 5.81 5.54 20.63
CA GLN A 120 5.22 4.60 19.67
C GLN A 120 5.02 3.22 20.33
N PRO A 121 4.01 3.05 21.22
CA PRO A 121 3.91 1.86 22.07
C PRO A 121 3.71 0.54 21.31
N ASN A 122 3.22 0.59 20.06
CA ASN A 122 3.00 -0.59 19.23
C ASN A 122 4.13 -0.85 18.21
N LEU A 123 5.08 0.08 18.05
CA LEU A 123 6.12 -0.03 17.04
C LEU A 123 7.29 -0.84 17.60
N THR A 124 7.26 -2.15 17.38
CA THR A 124 8.29 -3.09 17.82
C THR A 124 8.85 -3.89 16.64
N PRO A 125 10.02 -4.55 16.80
CA PRO A 125 10.55 -5.46 15.78
C PRO A 125 9.58 -6.60 15.43
N GLU A 126 8.83 -7.10 16.41
CA GLU A 126 7.79 -8.12 16.21
C GLU A 126 6.62 -7.58 15.39
N TRP A 127 6.19 -6.35 15.66
CA TRP A 127 5.11 -5.72 14.89
C TRP A 127 5.53 -5.52 13.43
N VAL A 128 6.74 -5.03 13.19
CA VAL A 128 7.31 -4.83 11.84
C VAL A 128 7.36 -6.16 11.09
N SER A 129 7.95 -7.18 11.72
CA SER A 129 8.08 -8.51 11.10
C SER A 129 6.72 -9.13 10.81
N THR A 130 5.74 -8.95 11.71
CA THR A 130 4.37 -9.44 11.53
C THR A 130 3.68 -8.76 10.34
N GLN A 131 3.81 -7.43 10.20
CA GLN A 131 3.18 -6.71 9.09
C GLN A 131 3.78 -7.10 7.74
N LEU A 132 5.11 -7.17 7.66
CA LEU A 132 5.82 -7.57 6.45
C LEU A 132 5.47 -9.01 6.05
N ALA A 133 5.40 -9.94 7.00
CA ALA A 133 4.97 -11.33 6.76
C ALA A 133 3.51 -11.41 6.27
N ARG A 134 2.65 -10.49 6.69
CA ARG A 134 1.26 -10.36 6.21
C ARG A 134 1.13 -9.63 4.87
N GLY A 135 2.24 -9.16 4.31
CA GLY A 135 2.31 -8.52 3.00
C GLY A 135 2.06 -7.01 3.00
N TRP A 136 2.00 -6.36 4.16
CA TRP A 136 2.00 -4.90 4.24
C TRP A 136 3.31 -4.33 3.71
N LYS A 137 3.22 -3.16 3.08
CA LYS A 137 4.35 -2.32 2.69
C LYS A 137 4.52 -1.22 3.73
N LEU A 138 5.56 -1.29 4.54
CA LEU A 138 5.87 -0.26 5.51
C LEU A 138 6.61 0.91 4.84
N LEU A 139 6.28 2.13 5.25
CA LEU A 139 6.93 3.38 4.85
C LEU A 139 7.53 4.03 6.11
N PRO A 140 8.82 3.74 6.43
CA PRO A 140 9.49 4.29 7.60
C PRO A 140 9.79 5.78 7.44
N ILE A 141 9.22 6.60 8.33
CA ILE A 141 9.28 8.06 8.28
C ILE A 141 10.14 8.57 9.43
N THR A 142 11.02 9.53 9.12
CA THR A 142 11.76 10.34 10.08
C THR A 142 11.25 11.77 10.03
N LEU A 143 10.79 12.30 11.16
CA LEU A 143 10.41 13.71 11.29
C LEU A 143 11.40 14.37 12.27
N GLY A 144 12.56 14.75 11.74
CA GLY A 144 13.63 15.42 12.47
C GLY A 144 13.61 16.95 12.28
N PRO A 145 14.77 17.63 12.42
CA PRO A 145 14.88 19.07 12.27
C PRO A 145 14.21 19.61 11.02
N GLN A 146 13.37 20.63 11.20
CA GLN A 146 12.59 21.23 10.11
C GLN A 146 13.26 22.51 9.60
N ALA A 147 12.85 22.97 8.41
CA ALA A 147 13.41 24.16 7.80
C ALA A 147 13.28 25.38 8.73
N SER A 148 14.31 26.25 8.78
CA SER A 148 14.39 27.37 9.75
C SER A 148 13.26 28.39 9.67
N CYS A 149 12.52 28.41 8.57
CA CYS A 149 11.40 29.31 8.31
C CYS A 149 10.03 28.63 8.44
N GLN A 150 9.99 27.39 8.95
CA GLN A 150 8.74 26.68 9.21
C GLN A 150 8.14 27.21 10.53
N PRO A 151 6.97 27.89 10.52
CA PRO A 151 6.44 28.58 11.70
C PRO A 151 5.96 27.69 12.86
N ARG A 152 5.84 26.37 12.67
CA ARG A 152 5.43 25.37 13.67
C ARG A 152 6.61 24.68 14.35
N PHE A 153 7.85 25.05 14.00
CA PHE A 153 9.06 24.42 14.51
C PHE A 153 10.05 25.47 15.06
N PRO A 154 10.80 25.17 16.14
CA PRO A 154 10.81 23.89 16.88
C PRO A 154 9.47 23.64 17.59
N ARG A 155 9.02 22.38 17.58
CA ARG A 155 7.71 21.99 18.15
C ARG A 155 7.77 21.82 19.67
N TYR A 156 8.94 21.43 20.17
CA TYR A 156 9.23 21.13 21.57
C TYR A 156 10.50 21.87 22.00
N ASP A 157 10.71 22.05 23.29
CA ASP A 157 11.85 22.82 23.82
C ASP A 157 13.22 22.18 23.52
N ASP A 158 13.24 20.87 23.28
CA ASP A 158 14.42 20.08 22.89
C ASP A 158 14.55 19.87 21.37
N ASP A 159 13.65 20.47 20.58
CA ASP A 159 13.68 20.43 19.12
C ASP A 159 14.50 21.60 18.57
N PHE A 160 15.02 21.44 17.36
CA PHE A 160 15.82 22.47 16.70
C PHE A 160 15.55 22.49 15.20
N THR A 161 15.66 23.68 14.61
CA THR A 161 15.50 23.85 13.17
C THR A 161 16.83 23.76 12.44
N ILE A 162 16.78 23.37 11.16
CA ILE A 162 17.93 23.31 10.25
C ILE A 162 18.64 24.66 10.27
N SER A 163 19.95 24.66 10.51
CA SER A 163 20.72 25.89 10.61
C SER A 163 20.72 26.68 9.29
N PRO A 164 20.20 27.93 9.24
CA PRO A 164 20.18 28.74 8.03
C PRO A 164 21.52 29.44 7.75
N LYS A 165 22.58 29.10 8.50
CA LYS A 165 23.88 29.77 8.44
C LYS A 165 24.71 29.18 7.29
N PRO A 166 25.02 29.94 6.22
CA PRO A 166 25.76 29.43 5.07
C PRO A 166 27.23 29.07 5.39
N GLY A 167 27.81 29.66 6.45
CA GLY A 167 29.25 29.59 6.71
C GLY A 167 30.07 30.38 5.68
N SER A 168 31.39 30.40 5.84
CA SER A 168 32.30 31.16 4.98
C SER A 168 32.34 30.69 3.52
N SER A 169 32.13 29.39 3.28
CA SER A 169 32.13 28.80 1.93
C SER A 169 30.75 28.79 1.25
N GLY A 170 29.69 29.29 1.90
CA GLY A 170 28.34 29.26 1.30
C GLY A 170 27.69 27.87 1.22
N THR A 171 28.32 26.84 1.81
CA THR A 171 27.93 25.43 1.65
C THR A 171 27.07 24.88 2.79
N TYR A 172 26.64 25.73 3.74
CA TYR A 172 25.75 25.36 4.83
C TYR A 172 26.27 24.15 5.64
N TYR A 173 27.54 24.21 6.05
CA TYR A 173 28.22 23.12 6.75
C TYR A 173 27.41 22.54 7.93
N GLN A 174 26.79 23.39 8.75
CA GLN A 174 25.99 22.94 9.89
C GLN A 174 24.74 22.17 9.44
N ALA A 175 24.00 22.66 8.45
CA ALA A 175 22.84 21.96 7.90
C ALA A 175 23.21 20.58 7.33
N ARG A 176 24.37 20.48 6.64
CA ARG A 176 24.89 19.19 6.16
C ARG A 176 25.22 18.23 7.30
N LYS A 177 25.89 18.71 8.35
CA LYS A 177 26.21 17.89 9.53
C LYS A 177 24.94 17.37 10.21
N MET A 178 23.93 18.23 10.34
CA MET A 178 22.61 17.83 10.86
C MET A 178 21.98 16.74 9.99
N GLY A 179 21.99 16.90 8.66
CA GLY A 179 21.45 15.90 7.72
C GLY A 179 22.17 14.55 7.80
N GLN A 180 23.50 14.56 7.93
CA GLN A 180 24.29 13.34 8.12
C GLN A 180 23.94 12.64 9.44
N ASN A 181 23.85 13.39 10.54
CA ASN A 181 23.53 12.85 11.85
C ASN A 181 22.12 12.25 11.87
N SER A 182 21.13 12.97 11.36
CA SER A 182 19.76 12.45 11.25
C SER A 182 19.69 11.18 10.39
N ALA A 183 20.49 11.08 9.32
CA ALA A 183 20.51 9.86 8.51
C ALA A 183 21.11 8.65 9.25
N VAL A 184 22.14 8.87 10.07
CA VAL A 184 22.72 7.81 10.91
C VAL A 184 21.69 7.33 11.92
N GLU A 185 21.06 8.26 12.65
CA GLU A 185 20.01 7.96 13.63
C GLU A 185 18.83 7.19 12.99
N THR A 186 18.31 7.70 11.87
CA THR A 186 17.23 7.04 11.11
C THR A 186 17.58 5.60 10.75
N VAL A 187 18.81 5.35 10.29
CA VAL A 187 19.25 4.00 9.90
C VAL A 187 19.42 3.10 11.13
N GLU A 188 19.95 3.61 12.24
CA GLU A 188 20.06 2.86 13.48
C GLU A 188 18.68 2.47 14.04
N ASP A 189 17.70 3.38 14.03
CA ASP A 189 16.31 3.09 14.38
C ASP A 189 15.69 2.05 13.44
N ALA A 190 15.92 2.18 12.14
CA ALA A 190 15.45 1.22 11.16
C ALA A 190 16.02 -0.18 11.43
N GLN A 191 17.31 -0.28 11.72
CA GLN A 191 17.98 -1.53 12.05
C GLN A 191 17.46 -2.14 13.35
N ARG A 192 17.26 -1.32 14.40
CA ARG A 192 16.66 -1.77 15.67
C ARG A 192 15.27 -2.38 15.47
N LEU A 193 14.49 -1.84 14.55
CA LEU A 193 13.15 -2.35 14.18
C LEU A 193 13.18 -3.54 13.21
N GLY A 194 14.36 -3.96 12.73
CA GLY A 194 14.49 -5.06 11.78
C GLY A 194 14.13 -4.69 10.34
N LEU A 195 14.16 -3.41 9.97
CA LEU A 195 14.03 -2.95 8.58
C LEU A 195 15.35 -3.17 7.84
N THR A 196 15.32 -4.06 6.86
CA THR A 196 16.53 -4.48 6.12
C THR A 196 17.03 -3.39 5.17
N LYS A 197 18.34 -3.43 4.86
CA LYS A 197 18.97 -2.65 3.79
C LYS A 197 18.22 -2.81 2.47
N GLY A 198 18.25 -1.76 1.65
CA GLY A 198 17.45 -1.63 0.42
C GLY A 198 16.02 -1.12 0.66
N SER A 199 15.52 -1.12 1.90
CA SER A 199 14.24 -0.47 2.24
C SER A 199 14.33 1.04 2.03
N THR A 200 13.22 1.66 1.65
CA THR A 200 13.15 3.13 1.47
C THR A 200 12.88 3.79 2.81
N LEU A 201 13.77 4.69 3.22
CA LEU A 201 13.56 5.56 4.40
C LEU A 201 13.11 6.93 3.91
N TRP A 202 12.15 7.54 4.60
CA TRP A 202 11.54 8.80 4.21
C TRP A 202 11.89 9.91 5.20
N TYR A 203 12.52 10.98 4.73
CA TYR A 203 12.62 12.20 5.52
C TYR A 203 11.39 13.06 5.31
N ASP A 204 10.68 13.38 6.39
CA ASP A 204 9.57 14.32 6.41
C ASP A 204 10.11 15.74 6.62
N LEU A 205 10.10 16.52 5.53
CA LEU A 205 10.39 17.95 5.59
C LEU A 205 9.13 18.73 5.23
N GLU A 206 8.47 19.26 6.26
CA GLU A 206 7.25 20.03 6.17
C GLU A 206 7.39 21.25 5.24
N GLY A 207 6.26 21.72 4.71
CA GLY A 207 6.25 22.88 3.81
C GLY A 207 6.88 24.13 4.44
N PHE A 208 7.81 24.74 3.72
CA PHE A 208 8.56 25.93 4.13
C PHE A 208 8.53 27.03 3.05
N ASP A 209 8.92 28.25 3.43
CA ASP A 209 8.95 29.40 2.51
C ASP A 209 10.12 29.33 1.52
N LEU A 210 9.80 29.22 0.23
CA LEU A 210 10.79 29.20 -0.86
C LEU A 210 11.41 30.58 -1.17
N GLY A 211 10.74 31.66 -0.78
CA GLY A 211 11.23 33.04 -0.94
C GLY A 211 12.38 33.34 0.03
N ASN A 212 12.42 32.68 1.18
CA ASN A 212 13.52 32.77 2.12
C ASN A 212 14.74 31.97 1.61
N ASN A 213 15.68 32.66 0.99
CA ASN A 213 16.88 32.07 0.39
C ASN A 213 17.70 31.24 1.39
N ARG A 214 17.93 31.77 2.61
CA ARG A 214 18.75 31.06 3.60
C ARG A 214 18.07 29.78 4.09
N CYS A 215 16.76 29.85 4.33
CA CYS A 215 15.95 28.69 4.70
C CYS A 215 15.98 27.62 3.59
N ARG A 216 15.63 28.00 2.36
CA ARG A 216 15.58 27.08 1.21
C ARG A 216 16.92 26.40 0.94
N GLU A 217 18.01 27.17 0.87
CA GLU A 217 19.33 26.59 0.58
C GLU A 217 19.82 25.69 1.72
N SER A 218 19.59 26.07 2.99
CA SER A 218 19.92 25.20 4.12
C SER A 218 19.15 23.88 4.11
N ALA A 219 17.87 23.91 3.75
CA ALA A 219 17.03 22.72 3.61
C ALA A 219 17.53 21.80 2.48
N LEU A 220 17.91 22.35 1.31
CA LEU A 220 18.48 21.57 0.22
C LEU A 220 19.82 20.91 0.60
N TRP A 221 20.70 21.64 1.30
CA TRP A 221 21.97 21.09 1.77
C TRP A 221 21.80 20.04 2.87
N PHE A 222 20.82 20.23 3.76
CA PHE A 222 20.43 19.21 4.74
C PHE A 222 19.95 17.93 4.04
N LEU A 223 19.00 18.04 3.11
CA LEU A 223 18.46 16.88 2.39
C LEU A 223 19.53 16.19 1.54
N HIS A 224 20.41 16.94 0.89
CA HIS A 224 21.56 16.40 0.17
C HIS A 224 22.42 15.50 1.06
N ALA A 225 22.77 15.99 2.24
CA ALA A 225 23.57 15.25 3.21
C ALA A 225 22.85 14.01 3.75
N TRP A 226 21.56 14.16 4.09
CA TRP A 226 20.74 13.05 4.59
C TRP A 226 20.60 11.95 3.54
N VAL A 227 20.20 12.29 2.31
CA VAL A 227 20.07 11.36 1.18
C VAL A 227 21.40 10.64 0.92
N SER A 228 22.50 11.39 0.82
CA SER A 228 23.81 10.80 0.55
C SER A 228 24.20 9.78 1.62
N LYS A 229 23.91 10.08 2.89
CA LYS A 229 24.28 9.22 4.00
C LYS A 229 23.38 7.98 4.11
N VAL A 230 22.06 8.11 3.93
CA VAL A 230 21.12 6.97 3.89
C VAL A 230 21.53 5.98 2.80
N GLU A 231 21.86 6.48 1.60
CA GLU A 231 22.29 5.65 0.49
C GLU A 231 23.67 5.01 0.72
N GLN A 232 24.62 5.74 1.30
CA GLN A 232 25.91 5.19 1.71
C GLN A 232 25.74 4.04 2.71
N LEU A 233 24.74 4.11 3.59
CA LEU A 233 24.43 3.07 4.57
C LEU A 233 23.62 1.89 4.00
N GLY A 234 23.31 1.93 2.70
CA GLY A 234 22.70 0.83 1.96
C GLY A 234 21.17 0.82 1.96
N TYR A 235 20.53 1.96 2.23
CA TYR A 235 19.08 2.12 2.16
C TYR A 235 18.68 2.98 0.96
N ALA A 236 17.44 2.83 0.47
CA ALA A 236 16.89 3.73 -0.53
C ALA A 236 16.40 5.03 0.13
N SER A 237 16.52 6.15 -0.57
CA SER A 237 16.18 7.47 -0.06
C SER A 237 14.82 7.95 -0.57
N GLY A 238 14.02 8.52 0.32
CA GLY A 238 12.74 9.16 0.03
C GLY A 238 12.61 10.49 0.77
N VAL A 239 11.96 11.48 0.16
CA VAL A 239 11.64 12.75 0.82
C VAL A 239 10.16 13.05 0.68
N TYR A 240 9.50 13.27 1.81
CA TYR A 240 8.17 13.85 1.89
C TYR A 240 8.27 15.38 2.02
N SER A 241 7.46 16.11 1.25
CA SER A 241 7.23 17.54 1.45
C SER A 241 6.00 18.04 0.71
N SER A 242 5.61 19.29 0.98
CA SER A 242 4.56 19.98 0.22
C SER A 242 4.94 20.14 -1.25
N ALA A 243 3.97 19.82 -2.14
CA ALA A 243 4.16 19.86 -3.57
C ALA A 243 4.62 21.24 -4.08
N GLY A 244 4.09 22.32 -3.49
CA GLY A 244 4.42 23.70 -3.85
C GLY A 244 5.65 24.27 -3.12
N SER A 245 6.30 23.48 -2.25
CA SER A 245 7.42 23.90 -1.40
C SER A 245 8.62 22.97 -1.60
N GLY A 246 8.95 22.07 -0.66
CA GLY A 246 10.17 21.28 -0.73
C GLY A 246 10.25 20.36 -1.95
N ILE A 247 9.15 19.77 -2.41
CA ILE A 247 9.13 18.97 -3.65
C ILE A 247 9.46 19.84 -4.86
N ARG A 248 8.89 21.04 -4.94
CA ARG A 248 9.22 22.02 -5.98
C ARG A 248 10.69 22.43 -5.90
N ALA A 249 11.22 22.69 -4.70
CA ALA A 249 12.62 23.05 -4.50
C ALA A 249 13.58 21.94 -4.97
N LEU A 250 13.26 20.68 -4.70
CA LEU A 250 14.04 19.53 -5.18
C LEU A 250 14.00 19.43 -6.71
N ASP A 251 12.84 19.63 -7.34
CA ASP A 251 12.72 19.61 -8.80
C ASP A 251 13.42 20.80 -9.47
N ASP A 252 13.33 21.99 -8.88
CA ASP A 252 14.07 23.18 -9.32
C ASP A 252 15.58 22.94 -9.22
N ALA A 253 16.06 22.34 -8.13
CA ALA A 253 17.45 21.94 -8.00
C ALA A 253 17.87 20.89 -9.04
N ARG A 254 17.02 19.89 -9.31
CA ARG A 254 17.24 18.84 -10.32
C ARG A 254 17.50 19.42 -11.71
N VAL A 255 16.68 20.38 -12.11
CA VAL A 255 16.70 20.92 -13.48
C VAL A 255 17.68 22.08 -13.62
N ASN A 256 17.69 23.00 -12.65
CA ASN A 256 18.45 24.24 -12.78
C ASN A 256 19.88 24.14 -12.24
N ARG A 257 20.18 23.12 -11.41
CA ARG A 257 21.48 22.94 -10.73
C ARG A 257 21.95 21.47 -10.77
N PRO A 258 21.98 20.83 -11.95
CA PRO A 258 22.33 19.42 -12.05
C PRO A 258 23.72 19.14 -11.46
N GLY A 259 23.84 18.02 -10.74
CA GLY A 259 25.09 17.60 -10.09
C GLY A 259 25.46 18.35 -8.79
N THR A 260 24.75 19.42 -8.44
CA THR A 260 25.02 20.17 -7.20
C THR A 260 24.59 19.41 -5.95
N PHE A 261 23.43 18.74 -6.03
CA PHE A 261 22.86 17.99 -4.92
C PHE A 261 22.63 16.54 -5.31
N ARG A 262 22.96 15.64 -4.39
CA ARG A 262 22.36 14.31 -4.34
C ARG A 262 20.89 14.45 -4.00
N LEU A 263 20.03 14.05 -4.94
CA LEU A 263 18.58 14.09 -4.80
C LEU A 263 18.06 12.70 -4.38
N PRO A 264 16.91 12.63 -3.68
CA PRO A 264 16.37 11.35 -3.25
C PRO A 264 15.97 10.48 -4.44
N GLN A 265 15.96 9.16 -4.26
CA GLN A 265 15.47 8.22 -5.28
C GLN A 265 13.95 8.31 -5.45
N HIS A 266 13.24 8.68 -4.39
CA HIS A 266 11.79 8.76 -4.37
C HIS A 266 11.31 10.07 -3.74
N ILE A 267 10.17 10.57 -4.21
CA ILE A 267 9.49 11.72 -3.62
C ILE A 267 8.08 11.34 -3.16
N TRP A 268 7.69 11.87 -2.01
CA TRP A 268 6.35 11.76 -1.46
C TRP A 268 5.71 13.16 -1.44
N ILE A 269 4.79 13.33 -2.37
CA ILE A 269 4.21 14.62 -2.72
C ILE A 269 3.00 14.88 -1.83
N ALA A 270 3.05 15.86 -0.93
CA ALA A 270 1.86 16.31 -0.21
C ALA A 270 1.05 17.27 -1.11
N ARG A 271 -0.05 16.76 -1.66
CA ARG A 271 -0.94 17.45 -2.60
C ARG A 271 -2.36 16.93 -2.40
N TRP A 272 -3.14 17.62 -1.57
CA TRP A 272 -4.50 17.20 -1.20
C TRP A 272 -5.54 17.57 -2.25
N ASP A 273 -5.42 17.00 -3.46
CA ASP A 273 -6.35 17.22 -4.58
C ASP A 273 -7.44 16.15 -4.67
N GLY A 274 -7.48 15.19 -3.75
CA GLY A 274 -8.44 14.09 -3.73
C GLY A 274 -8.20 13.04 -4.81
N GLN A 275 -7.17 13.16 -5.64
CA GLN A 275 -6.91 12.25 -6.76
C GLN A 275 -5.84 11.22 -6.38
N ALA A 276 -6.24 9.95 -6.31
CA ALA A 276 -5.34 8.83 -6.07
C ALA A 276 -4.47 8.50 -7.31
N ASN A 277 -3.48 9.36 -7.55
CA ASN A 277 -2.42 9.23 -8.56
C ASN A 277 -1.15 9.93 -8.05
N THR A 278 -0.07 9.94 -8.83
CA THR A 278 1.19 10.61 -8.47
C THR A 278 1.46 11.89 -9.27
N SER A 279 0.47 12.37 -10.01
CA SER A 279 0.58 13.58 -10.82
C SER A 279 0.47 14.85 -9.97
N THR A 280 1.16 15.91 -10.40
CA THR A 280 1.07 17.25 -9.82
C THR A 280 1.57 18.26 -10.85
N SER A 281 1.04 19.48 -10.82
CA SER A 281 1.46 20.58 -11.71
C SER A 281 2.60 21.43 -11.14
N TYR A 282 3.07 21.13 -9.92
CA TYR A 282 4.13 21.92 -9.26
C TYR A 282 5.56 21.55 -9.65
N ILE A 283 5.76 20.41 -10.33
CA ILE A 283 7.07 19.95 -10.80
C ILE A 283 6.98 19.59 -12.28
N ARG A 284 8.13 19.53 -12.97
CA ARG A 284 8.14 19.07 -14.36
C ARG A 284 7.61 17.62 -14.45
N ALA A 285 6.96 17.31 -15.57
CA ALA A 285 6.26 16.04 -15.75
C ALA A 285 7.18 14.82 -15.67
N ASP A 286 8.45 14.96 -16.07
CA ASP A 286 9.46 13.89 -16.13
C ASP A 286 10.08 13.53 -14.77
N GLY A 287 10.12 14.45 -13.81
CA GLY A 287 10.92 14.27 -12.59
C GLY A 287 10.53 13.02 -11.80
N TRP A 288 11.46 12.13 -11.47
CA TRP A 288 11.15 10.90 -10.73
C TRP A 288 10.12 9.97 -11.40
N LEU A 289 9.88 10.07 -12.71
CA LEU A 289 9.10 9.07 -13.44
C LEU A 289 9.98 8.22 -14.38
N PRO A 290 9.61 6.94 -14.60
CA PRO A 290 8.58 6.18 -13.87
C PRO A 290 9.07 5.72 -12.48
N GLY A 291 8.15 5.42 -11.56
CA GLY A 291 8.49 4.64 -10.36
C GLY A 291 9.22 5.38 -9.22
N GLY A 292 9.33 6.71 -9.26
CA GLY A 292 9.98 7.49 -8.21
C GLY A 292 9.02 8.35 -7.38
N ARG A 293 7.70 8.14 -7.50
CA ARG A 293 6.71 9.03 -6.89
C ARG A 293 5.70 8.30 -6.01
N MET A 294 5.33 8.93 -4.92
CA MET A 294 4.06 8.70 -4.24
C MET A 294 3.42 10.04 -3.88
N LYS A 295 2.12 10.04 -3.58
CA LYS A 295 1.37 11.26 -3.28
C LYS A 295 0.43 11.06 -2.11
N GLN A 296 0.52 11.93 -1.11
CA GLN A 296 -0.53 12.10 -0.10
C GLN A 296 -1.62 12.96 -0.75
N TYR A 297 -2.69 12.31 -1.18
CA TYR A 297 -3.76 12.95 -1.95
C TYR A 297 -4.92 13.46 -1.08
N ARG A 298 -4.91 13.12 0.21
CA ARG A 298 -5.89 13.57 1.20
C ARG A 298 -5.26 13.58 2.59
N GLY A 299 -5.29 14.74 3.25
CA GLY A 299 -4.85 14.88 4.65
C GLY A 299 -5.88 14.36 5.65
N GLY A 300 -5.64 14.61 6.93
CA GLY A 300 -6.27 13.93 8.06
C GLY A 300 -7.79 13.79 7.96
N HIS A 301 -8.26 12.55 8.03
CA HIS A 301 -9.68 12.21 8.03
C HIS A 301 -9.90 10.80 8.59
N ASP A 302 -11.11 10.56 9.07
CA ASP A 302 -11.49 9.21 9.52
C ASP A 302 -11.90 8.34 8.34
N GLU A 303 -11.33 7.14 8.29
CA GLU A 303 -11.88 6.04 7.52
C GLU A 303 -12.28 4.89 8.44
N ARG A 304 -13.32 4.14 8.04
CA ARG A 304 -13.82 2.99 8.79
C ARG A 304 -13.85 1.74 7.92
N TRP A 305 -13.05 0.74 8.29
CA TRP A 305 -12.94 -0.53 7.57
C TRP A 305 -13.05 -1.72 8.52
N GLY A 306 -13.87 -2.71 8.16
CA GLY A 306 -14.06 -3.90 9.00
C GLY A 306 -14.60 -3.58 10.40
N GLY A 307 -15.35 -2.48 10.54
CA GLY A 307 -15.86 -1.98 11.82
C GLY A 307 -14.90 -1.07 12.60
N VAL A 308 -13.64 -0.96 12.17
CA VAL A 308 -12.56 -0.23 12.86
C VAL A 308 -12.31 1.13 12.20
N THR A 309 -12.36 2.20 13.00
CA THR A 309 -12.02 3.57 12.58
C THR A 309 -10.55 3.89 12.87
N ILE A 310 -9.89 4.52 11.90
CA ILE A 310 -8.55 5.12 12.07
C ILE A 310 -8.57 6.47 11.37
N ASN A 311 -8.01 7.49 12.03
CA ASN A 311 -7.72 8.77 11.42
C ASN A 311 -6.42 8.64 10.61
N ILE A 312 -6.49 8.93 9.31
CA ILE A 312 -5.39 8.70 8.38
C ILE A 312 -5.19 9.88 7.43
N ASP A 313 -4.00 9.92 6.86
CA ASP A 313 -3.74 10.54 5.56
C ASP A 313 -3.73 9.47 4.47
N SER A 314 -4.36 9.72 3.32
CA SER A 314 -4.42 8.76 2.21
C SER A 314 -3.32 8.99 1.18
N ASN A 315 -2.67 7.90 0.79
CA ASN A 315 -1.54 7.90 -0.13
C ASN A 315 -1.78 7.00 -1.35
N TYR A 316 -1.21 7.40 -2.49
CA TYR A 316 -1.07 6.55 -3.66
C TYR A 316 0.40 6.43 -4.05
N LEU A 317 0.88 5.20 -4.21
CA LEU A 317 2.27 4.86 -4.47
C LEU A 317 2.44 4.40 -5.92
N ASP A 318 3.52 4.84 -6.54
CA ASP A 318 4.05 4.30 -7.79
C ASP A 318 5.58 4.25 -7.70
N LEU A 319 6.09 3.18 -7.09
CA LEU A 319 7.49 3.03 -6.70
C LEU A 319 8.17 1.84 -7.41
N GLY A 320 9.42 2.06 -7.82
CA GLY A 320 10.25 1.10 -8.54
C GLY A 320 9.60 0.67 -9.86
N ARG A 321 9.53 -0.64 -10.10
CA ARG A 321 8.83 -1.20 -11.27
C ARG A 321 7.31 -1.28 -11.07
N GLY A 322 6.81 -0.84 -9.93
CA GLY A 322 5.42 -1.00 -9.53
C GLY A 322 5.05 -2.44 -9.19
N SER A 323 3.76 -2.68 -8.97
CA SER A 323 3.24 -4.01 -8.64
C SER A 323 3.27 -4.93 -9.87
N VAL A 324 4.33 -5.74 -10.02
CA VAL A 324 4.52 -6.65 -11.18
C VAL A 324 4.49 -8.11 -10.74
N ALA A 325 3.64 -8.91 -11.37
CA ALA A 325 3.56 -10.33 -11.10
C ALA A 325 4.70 -11.08 -11.82
N PRO A 326 5.33 -12.08 -11.19
CA PRO A 326 6.28 -12.95 -11.87
C PRO A 326 5.69 -13.55 -13.16
N ALA A 327 6.56 -13.79 -14.14
CA ALA A 327 6.18 -14.49 -15.36
C ALA A 327 5.71 -15.92 -15.02
N GLU A 328 4.70 -16.40 -15.74
CA GLU A 328 4.24 -17.79 -15.65
C GLU A 328 4.43 -18.48 -17.01
N ARG A 329 4.86 -19.75 -16.97
CA ARG A 329 4.92 -20.64 -18.14
C ARG A 329 4.15 -21.91 -17.80
N HIS A 330 3.37 -22.39 -18.76
CA HIS A 330 2.50 -23.54 -18.61
C HIS A 330 2.72 -24.49 -19.77
N CYS A 331 2.91 -25.78 -19.47
CA CYS A 331 3.06 -26.86 -20.45
C CYS A 331 3.92 -26.52 -21.69
N GLY A 332 5.16 -26.08 -21.48
CA GLY A 332 6.06 -25.74 -22.60
C GLY A 332 5.69 -24.47 -23.38
N GLY A 333 4.89 -23.56 -22.80
CA GLY A 333 4.52 -22.27 -23.41
C GLY A 333 3.07 -22.21 -23.93
N VAL A 334 2.22 -23.16 -23.56
CA VAL A 334 0.80 -23.14 -23.88
C VAL A 334 0.16 -21.89 -23.27
N ARG A 335 -0.49 -21.09 -24.12
CA ARG A 335 -1.27 -19.94 -23.69
C ARG A 335 -2.52 -20.42 -22.93
N ILE A 336 -2.65 -20.02 -21.67
CA ILE A 336 -3.82 -20.30 -20.83
C ILE A 336 -4.65 -19.05 -20.48
N SER A 337 -4.18 -17.87 -20.90
CA SER A 337 -4.79 -16.57 -20.58
C SER A 337 -5.49 -15.98 -21.80
N PHE A 338 -6.82 -15.85 -21.71
CA PHE A 338 -7.69 -15.33 -22.76
C PHE A 338 -8.61 -14.24 -22.22
N ASN A 339 -9.03 -13.33 -23.10
CA ASN A 339 -10.02 -12.30 -22.78
C ASN A 339 -11.43 -12.90 -22.65
N ASP A 340 -11.67 -14.05 -23.27
CA ASP A 340 -12.93 -14.79 -23.15
C ASP A 340 -12.63 -16.30 -23.18
N TYR A 341 -13.43 -17.10 -22.46
CA TYR A 341 -13.31 -18.57 -22.42
C TYR A 341 -14.58 -19.21 -22.98
N VAL A 342 -14.52 -19.63 -24.25
CA VAL A 342 -15.66 -20.20 -24.95
C VAL A 342 -15.95 -21.65 -24.54
N PRO A 343 -17.21 -22.12 -24.64
CA PRO A 343 -17.53 -23.53 -24.47
C PRO A 343 -16.76 -24.42 -25.46
N LEU A 344 -16.37 -25.62 -25.02
CA LEU A 344 -15.72 -26.64 -25.85
C LEU A 344 -16.59 -27.87 -25.95
N PHE A 345 -16.70 -28.42 -27.15
CA PHE A 345 -17.53 -29.56 -27.47
C PHE A 345 -16.78 -30.48 -28.43
N ARG A 346 -17.20 -31.75 -28.49
CA ARG A 346 -16.67 -32.67 -29.50
C ARG A 346 -16.98 -32.13 -30.90
N PRO A 347 -16.10 -32.35 -31.88
CA PRO A 347 -16.44 -32.06 -33.26
C PRO A 347 -17.72 -32.79 -33.67
N VAL A 348 -18.67 -32.05 -34.25
CA VAL A 348 -19.92 -32.57 -34.83
C VAL A 348 -20.17 -31.78 -36.12
N ASP A 349 -20.47 -32.47 -37.21
CA ASP A 349 -20.86 -31.90 -38.52
C ASP A 349 -20.00 -30.69 -38.95
N GLY A 350 -18.69 -30.89 -39.02
CA GLY A 350 -17.74 -29.85 -39.45
C GLY A 350 -17.45 -28.73 -38.41
N LYS A 351 -18.25 -28.59 -37.36
CA LYS A 351 -18.00 -27.63 -36.27
C LYS A 351 -16.95 -28.17 -35.31
N ARG A 352 -15.90 -27.39 -35.04
CA ARG A 352 -14.79 -27.77 -34.15
C ARG A 352 -14.67 -26.79 -32.98
N ALA A 353 -14.31 -27.31 -31.81
CA ALA A 353 -13.93 -26.47 -30.67
C ALA A 353 -12.67 -25.66 -30.96
N SER A 354 -12.52 -24.53 -30.26
CA SER A 354 -11.37 -23.65 -30.43
C SER A 354 -10.06 -24.33 -30.01
N LYS A 355 -9.18 -24.64 -30.98
CA LYS A 355 -7.90 -25.34 -30.77
C LYS A 355 -7.07 -24.74 -29.62
N ARG A 356 -6.99 -23.42 -29.54
CA ARG A 356 -6.25 -22.70 -28.47
C ARG A 356 -6.84 -22.95 -27.07
N HIS A 357 -8.16 -22.99 -26.95
CA HIS A 357 -8.84 -23.24 -25.69
C HIS A 357 -8.76 -24.72 -25.30
N VAL A 358 -8.84 -25.63 -26.28
CA VAL A 358 -8.63 -27.05 -26.01
C VAL A 358 -7.21 -27.32 -25.50
N LYS A 359 -6.18 -26.71 -26.11
CA LYS A 359 -4.80 -26.80 -25.61
C LYS A 359 -4.68 -26.29 -24.17
N ALA A 360 -5.34 -25.17 -23.85
CA ALA A 360 -5.35 -24.65 -22.49
C ALA A 360 -6.03 -25.61 -21.50
N LEU A 361 -7.17 -26.22 -21.87
CA LEU A 361 -7.84 -27.20 -21.03
C LEU A 361 -6.97 -28.44 -20.80
N GLN A 362 -6.41 -29.00 -21.87
CA GLN A 362 -5.46 -30.12 -21.81
C GLN A 362 -4.31 -29.78 -20.86
N CYS A 363 -3.71 -28.59 -21.00
CA CYS A 363 -2.64 -28.14 -20.12
C CYS A 363 -3.08 -28.06 -18.64
N TYR A 364 -4.23 -27.45 -18.35
CA TYR A 364 -4.73 -27.39 -16.97
C TYR A 364 -4.95 -28.76 -16.33
N LEU A 365 -5.45 -29.73 -17.12
CA LEU A 365 -5.68 -31.09 -16.67
C LEU A 365 -4.37 -31.86 -16.48
N THR A 366 -3.40 -31.69 -17.39
CA THR A 366 -2.05 -32.28 -17.29
C THR A 366 -1.29 -31.77 -16.08
N GLU A 367 -1.29 -30.46 -15.81
CA GLU A 367 -0.64 -29.88 -14.62
C GLU A 367 -1.24 -30.40 -13.29
N ARG A 368 -2.45 -30.96 -13.34
CA ARG A 368 -3.14 -31.59 -12.20
C ARG A 368 -3.03 -33.10 -12.19
N LYS A 369 -2.27 -33.69 -13.11
CA LYS A 369 -2.11 -35.14 -13.29
C LYS A 369 -3.44 -35.86 -13.55
N LEU A 370 -4.39 -35.18 -14.21
CA LEU A 370 -5.69 -35.73 -14.59
C LEU A 370 -5.76 -36.15 -16.07
N TYR A 371 -4.78 -35.73 -16.88
CA TYR A 371 -4.71 -36.01 -18.31
C TYR A 371 -3.25 -36.24 -18.71
N ASP A 372 -2.99 -37.42 -19.28
CA ASP A 372 -1.68 -37.93 -19.73
C ASP A 372 -1.51 -37.87 -21.26
N GLY A 373 -2.59 -37.62 -22.00
CA GLY A 373 -2.55 -37.49 -23.45
C GLY A 373 -1.87 -36.21 -23.96
N PRO A 374 -1.67 -36.10 -25.29
CA PRO A 374 -0.96 -34.98 -25.89
C PRO A 374 -1.75 -33.67 -25.82
N ILE A 375 -1.04 -32.54 -25.71
CA ILE A 375 -1.60 -31.18 -25.76
C ILE A 375 -1.69 -30.70 -27.24
N ASN A 376 -2.55 -31.37 -28.00
CA ASN A 376 -2.70 -31.17 -29.45
C ASN A 376 -3.81 -30.18 -29.84
N GLY A 377 -4.69 -29.81 -28.90
CA GLY A 377 -5.83 -28.92 -29.13
C GLY A 377 -7.04 -29.60 -29.77
N MET A 378 -7.13 -30.92 -29.73
CA MET A 378 -8.30 -31.69 -30.20
C MET A 378 -9.15 -32.15 -29.02
N TYR A 379 -10.44 -31.79 -29.01
CA TYR A 379 -11.38 -32.21 -27.98
C TYR A 379 -11.93 -33.60 -28.33
N HIS A 380 -11.11 -34.63 -28.14
CA HIS A 380 -11.38 -36.00 -28.58
C HIS A 380 -12.08 -36.85 -27.51
N GLN A 381 -12.49 -38.07 -27.90
CA GLN A 381 -13.24 -38.98 -27.04
C GLN A 381 -12.52 -39.35 -25.73
N GLY A 382 -11.21 -39.58 -25.79
CA GLY A 382 -10.38 -39.83 -24.59
C GLY A 382 -10.39 -38.71 -23.54
N MET A 383 -10.77 -37.47 -23.88
CA MET A 383 -10.90 -36.40 -22.88
C MET A 383 -12.19 -36.48 -22.07
N LEU A 384 -13.22 -37.19 -22.56
CA LEU A 384 -14.55 -37.16 -21.94
C LEU A 384 -14.58 -37.71 -20.50
N PRO A 385 -13.94 -38.85 -20.18
CA PRO A 385 -13.93 -39.37 -18.81
C PRO A 385 -13.27 -38.38 -17.84
N VAL A 386 -12.18 -37.72 -18.28
CA VAL A 386 -11.47 -36.71 -17.47
C VAL A 386 -12.34 -35.49 -17.22
N VAL A 387 -13.02 -34.98 -18.25
CA VAL A 387 -13.94 -33.84 -18.14
C VAL A 387 -15.11 -34.16 -17.21
N GLN A 388 -15.71 -35.34 -17.35
CA GLN A 388 -16.81 -35.79 -16.50
C GLN A 388 -16.35 -35.99 -15.05
N ALA A 389 -15.17 -36.57 -14.83
CA ALA A 389 -14.58 -36.71 -13.50
C ALA A 389 -14.33 -35.35 -12.84
N TRP A 390 -13.80 -34.36 -13.59
CA TRP A 390 -13.65 -33.00 -13.08
C TRP A 390 -14.99 -32.41 -12.68
N ARG A 391 -16.00 -32.46 -13.57
CA ARG A 391 -17.36 -31.95 -13.30
C ARG A 391 -17.98 -32.61 -12.07
N LYS A 392 -17.89 -33.94 -11.96
CA LYS A 392 -18.34 -34.72 -10.79
C LYS A 392 -17.66 -34.22 -9.52
N SER A 393 -16.34 -34.03 -9.53
CA SER A 393 -15.58 -33.54 -8.37
C SER A 393 -16.00 -32.14 -7.90
N ARG A 394 -16.63 -31.35 -8.78
CA ARG A 394 -17.13 -30.00 -8.50
C ARG A 394 -18.64 -29.96 -8.21
N GLY A 395 -19.31 -31.10 -8.17
CA GLY A 395 -20.77 -31.19 -8.00
C GLY A 395 -21.54 -30.62 -9.20
N ILE A 396 -20.99 -30.78 -10.41
CA ILE A 396 -21.61 -30.38 -11.67
C ILE A 396 -22.15 -31.63 -12.36
N SER A 397 -23.37 -31.57 -12.90
CA SER A 397 -23.97 -32.68 -13.67
C SER A 397 -23.01 -33.18 -14.75
N THR A 398 -22.93 -34.50 -14.94
CA THR A 398 -22.04 -35.17 -15.90
C THR A 398 -22.75 -35.61 -17.18
N THR A 399 -24.04 -35.29 -17.33
CA THR A 399 -24.86 -35.70 -18.49
C THR A 399 -24.36 -35.12 -19.80
N SER A 400 -23.79 -33.91 -19.76
CA SER A 400 -23.17 -33.26 -20.91
C SER A 400 -21.65 -33.44 -20.88
N SER A 401 -21.08 -33.71 -22.04
CA SER A 401 -19.63 -33.78 -22.27
C SER A 401 -19.04 -32.45 -22.76
N THR A 402 -19.86 -31.41 -22.92
CA THR A 402 -19.42 -30.04 -23.27
C THR A 402 -18.74 -29.39 -22.07
N TRP A 403 -17.59 -28.78 -22.28
CA TRP A 403 -16.91 -27.94 -21.30
C TRP A 403 -17.45 -26.51 -21.36
N TYR A 404 -18.27 -26.11 -20.41
CA TYR A 404 -18.92 -24.81 -20.38
C TYR A 404 -18.07 -23.74 -19.66
N ARG A 405 -18.52 -22.49 -19.73
CA ARG A 405 -17.96 -21.35 -18.97
C ARG A 405 -17.88 -21.63 -17.46
N ARG A 406 -18.87 -22.32 -16.90
CA ARG A 406 -18.86 -22.74 -15.49
C ARG A 406 -17.66 -23.65 -15.19
N ASP A 407 -17.36 -24.58 -16.09
CA ASP A 407 -16.25 -25.51 -15.93
C ASP A 407 -14.91 -24.77 -16.02
N TRP A 408 -14.77 -23.83 -16.97
CA TRP A 408 -13.64 -22.90 -17.03
C TRP A 408 -13.42 -22.17 -15.71
N MET A 409 -14.47 -21.59 -15.14
CA MET A 409 -14.34 -20.90 -13.86
C MET A 409 -13.82 -21.82 -12.76
N THR A 410 -14.33 -23.06 -12.68
CA THR A 410 -13.90 -23.99 -11.64
C THR A 410 -12.43 -24.39 -11.76
N ILE A 411 -11.91 -24.58 -12.97
CA ILE A 411 -10.52 -25.01 -13.18
C ILE A 411 -9.53 -23.86 -13.01
N THR A 412 -9.87 -22.65 -13.49
CA THR A 412 -9.02 -21.47 -13.37
C THR A 412 -8.97 -20.95 -11.94
N ALA A 413 -10.07 -21.07 -11.19
CA ALA A 413 -10.12 -20.65 -9.80
C ALA A 413 -9.57 -21.69 -8.81
N TYR A 414 -9.20 -22.90 -9.24
CA TYR A 414 -8.77 -23.97 -8.35
C TYR A 414 -7.44 -23.67 -7.62
N GLY A 415 -7.35 -24.03 -6.33
CA GLY A 415 -6.14 -23.93 -5.51
C GLY A 415 -6.31 -23.03 -4.29
N ALA A 416 -5.19 -22.51 -3.76
CA ALA A 416 -5.17 -21.62 -2.60
C ALA A 416 -6.06 -20.38 -2.78
N LYS A 417 -6.58 -19.86 -1.67
CA LYS A 417 -7.56 -18.78 -1.59
C LYS A 417 -7.03 -17.57 -0.79
N PRO A 418 -5.89 -16.98 -1.19
CA PRO A 418 -5.36 -15.82 -0.48
C PRO A 418 -6.31 -14.64 -0.61
N LEU A 419 -6.28 -13.74 0.37
CA LEU A 419 -6.91 -12.43 0.22
C LEU A 419 -6.21 -11.68 -0.91
N LEU A 420 -6.97 -11.16 -1.88
CA LEU A 420 -6.41 -10.32 -2.94
C LEU A 420 -7.19 -9.01 -3.05
N LYS A 421 -6.43 -7.94 -3.23
CA LYS A 421 -6.93 -6.57 -3.40
C LYS A 421 -5.90 -5.76 -4.18
N VAL A 422 -6.27 -4.54 -4.53
CA VAL A 422 -5.42 -3.61 -5.27
C VAL A 422 -4.00 -3.56 -4.71
N GLY A 423 -3.01 -3.55 -5.61
CA GLY A 423 -1.58 -3.58 -5.29
C GLY A 423 -0.99 -4.99 -5.14
N HIS A 424 -1.79 -6.05 -4.99
CA HIS A 424 -1.26 -7.41 -5.07
C HIS A 424 -0.84 -7.75 -6.50
N ALA A 425 0.31 -8.41 -6.65
CA ALA A 425 0.77 -8.93 -7.93
C ALA A 425 1.26 -10.38 -7.79
N SER A 426 0.52 -11.35 -8.36
CA SER A 426 0.85 -12.78 -8.23
C SER A 426 0.11 -13.67 -9.23
N LYS A 427 0.53 -14.96 -9.28
CA LYS A 427 -0.22 -16.02 -9.98
C LYS A 427 -1.67 -16.17 -9.50
N HIS A 428 -1.97 -15.80 -8.25
CA HIS A 428 -3.33 -15.86 -7.70
C HIS A 428 -4.23 -14.78 -8.29
N VAL A 429 -3.69 -13.59 -8.56
CA VAL A 429 -4.42 -12.54 -9.28
C VAL A 429 -4.69 -12.98 -10.71
N ARG A 430 -3.72 -13.59 -11.41
CA ARG A 430 -3.95 -14.16 -12.74
C ARG A 430 -5.11 -15.17 -12.74
N ARG A 431 -5.18 -16.04 -11.74
CA ARG A 431 -6.32 -16.97 -11.55
C ARG A 431 -7.65 -16.24 -11.43
N VAL A 432 -7.73 -15.17 -10.64
CA VAL A 432 -8.95 -14.34 -10.54
C VAL A 432 -9.29 -13.73 -11.91
N GLN A 433 -8.35 -13.05 -12.56
CA GLN A 433 -8.58 -12.39 -13.85
C GLN A 433 -9.07 -13.38 -14.93
N ARG A 434 -8.44 -14.56 -15.03
CA ARG A 434 -8.88 -15.64 -15.92
C ARG A 434 -10.31 -16.12 -15.59
N THR A 435 -10.61 -16.29 -14.31
CA THR A 435 -11.93 -16.76 -13.86
C THR A 435 -13.02 -15.72 -14.14
N LEU A 436 -12.73 -14.43 -13.95
CA LEU A 436 -13.68 -13.34 -14.26
C LEU A 436 -13.92 -13.24 -15.77
N ASN A 437 -12.88 -13.38 -16.60
CA ASN A 437 -13.03 -13.46 -18.06
C ASN A 437 -13.88 -14.68 -18.47
N ALA A 438 -13.72 -15.83 -17.80
CA ALA A 438 -14.54 -17.01 -18.05
C ALA A 438 -16.02 -16.80 -17.67
N ALA A 439 -16.28 -16.05 -16.59
CA ALA A 439 -17.63 -15.74 -16.13
C ALA A 439 -18.43 -14.88 -17.12
N HIS A 440 -17.76 -14.18 -18.04
CA HIS A 440 -18.35 -13.38 -19.12
C HIS A 440 -19.36 -12.35 -18.59
N LEU A 441 -18.82 -11.34 -17.90
CA LEU A 441 -19.61 -10.35 -17.15
C LEU A 441 -19.96 -9.09 -17.95
N GLY A 442 -19.73 -9.08 -19.28
CA GLY A 442 -19.93 -7.92 -20.16
C GLY A 442 -18.68 -7.07 -20.38
N SER A 443 -17.62 -7.28 -19.59
CA SER A 443 -16.29 -6.70 -19.81
C SER A 443 -15.20 -7.74 -19.50
N THR A 444 -13.98 -7.48 -19.98
CA THR A 444 -12.85 -8.40 -19.88
C THR A 444 -11.61 -7.70 -19.33
N LEU A 445 -10.69 -8.49 -18.79
CA LEU A 445 -9.40 -8.06 -18.23
C LEU A 445 -8.25 -8.61 -19.06
N SER A 446 -7.20 -7.80 -19.21
CA SER A 446 -5.87 -8.32 -19.50
C SER A 446 -5.39 -9.14 -18.29
N VAL A 447 -4.88 -10.35 -18.53
CA VAL A 447 -4.38 -11.22 -17.46
C VAL A 447 -2.93 -10.85 -17.14
N THR A 448 -2.73 -9.72 -16.46
CA THR A 448 -1.41 -9.17 -16.10
C THR A 448 -0.84 -9.81 -14.84
N GLY A 449 -1.71 -10.34 -13.96
CA GLY A 449 -1.33 -10.78 -12.63
C GLY A 449 -1.20 -9.65 -11.61
N THR A 450 -1.45 -8.41 -12.01
CA THR A 450 -1.50 -7.24 -11.11
C THR A 450 -2.95 -6.90 -10.83
N PHE A 451 -3.28 -6.75 -9.54
CA PHE A 451 -4.62 -6.36 -9.10
C PHE A 451 -4.71 -4.84 -9.16
N ASP A 452 -5.24 -4.34 -10.25
CA ASP A 452 -5.41 -2.92 -10.54
C ASP A 452 -6.86 -2.46 -10.31
N ASN A 453 -7.12 -1.17 -10.52
CA ASN A 453 -8.48 -0.61 -10.37
C ASN A 453 -9.49 -1.24 -11.34
N ARG A 454 -9.06 -1.69 -12.53
CA ARG A 454 -9.93 -2.39 -13.48
C ARG A 454 -10.33 -3.76 -12.94
N THR A 455 -9.40 -4.49 -12.36
CA THR A 455 -9.65 -5.77 -11.66
C THR A 455 -10.58 -5.55 -10.46
N THR A 456 -10.34 -4.52 -9.64
CA THR A 456 -11.22 -4.14 -8.52
C THR A 456 -12.66 -3.92 -8.99
N SER A 457 -12.85 -3.12 -10.05
CA SER A 457 -14.19 -2.85 -10.60
C SER A 457 -14.88 -4.12 -11.08
N LEU A 458 -14.19 -5.01 -11.81
CA LEU A 458 -14.81 -6.24 -12.28
C LEU A 458 -15.11 -7.24 -11.15
N VAL A 459 -14.30 -7.25 -10.08
CA VAL A 459 -14.60 -8.01 -8.86
C VAL A 459 -15.87 -7.49 -8.20
N ARG A 460 -16.08 -6.16 -8.11
CA ARG A 460 -17.32 -5.58 -7.58
C ARG A 460 -18.54 -5.95 -8.41
N THR A 461 -18.42 -5.90 -9.74
CA THR A 461 -19.48 -6.37 -10.66
C THR A 461 -19.80 -7.84 -10.42
N TYR A 462 -18.78 -8.69 -10.32
CA TYR A 462 -18.95 -10.10 -10.04
C TYR A 462 -19.65 -10.35 -8.71
N GLN A 463 -19.17 -9.72 -7.64
CA GLN A 463 -19.74 -9.83 -6.29
C GLN A 463 -21.22 -9.47 -6.28
N GLY A 464 -21.60 -8.36 -6.93
CA GLY A 464 -23.00 -7.97 -7.09
C GLY A 464 -23.83 -9.05 -7.78
N LYS A 465 -23.35 -9.61 -8.91
CA LYS A 465 -24.06 -10.69 -9.61
C LYS A 465 -24.28 -11.94 -8.77
N VAL A 466 -23.36 -12.28 -7.86
CA VAL A 466 -23.45 -13.53 -7.06
C VAL A 466 -23.99 -13.32 -5.64
N GLY A 467 -24.54 -12.14 -5.36
CA GLY A 467 -25.14 -11.77 -4.07
C GLY A 467 -24.13 -11.62 -2.95
N LEU A 468 -22.95 -11.09 -3.23
CA LEU A 468 -21.92 -10.74 -2.24
C LEU A 468 -21.80 -9.22 -2.10
N PRO A 469 -21.37 -8.71 -0.92
CA PRO A 469 -20.99 -7.31 -0.78
C PRO A 469 -19.91 -6.92 -1.80
N GLN A 470 -20.10 -5.76 -2.45
CA GLN A 470 -19.24 -5.27 -3.53
C GLN A 470 -17.97 -4.59 -3.01
N THR A 471 -17.18 -5.31 -2.22
CA THR A 471 -15.95 -4.79 -1.60
C THR A 471 -14.87 -4.49 -2.64
N GLY A 472 -14.84 -5.24 -3.75
CA GLY A 472 -13.73 -5.24 -4.70
C GLY A 472 -12.51 -6.03 -4.21
N ILE A 473 -12.62 -6.70 -3.07
CA ILE A 473 -11.60 -7.57 -2.46
C ILE A 473 -12.00 -9.02 -2.71
N VAL A 474 -11.07 -9.84 -3.21
CA VAL A 474 -11.29 -11.28 -3.37
C VAL A 474 -10.92 -11.96 -2.05
N ASP A 475 -11.93 -12.09 -1.20
CA ASP A 475 -11.88 -12.81 0.07
C ASP A 475 -12.25 -14.29 -0.08
N ARG A 476 -12.28 -15.02 1.04
CA ARG A 476 -12.65 -16.45 1.06
C ARG A 476 -14.06 -16.70 0.50
N LYS A 477 -15.03 -15.80 0.74
CA LYS A 477 -16.40 -15.93 0.24
C LYS A 477 -16.43 -15.78 -1.29
N THR A 478 -15.72 -14.80 -1.82
CA THR A 478 -15.57 -14.56 -3.27
C THR A 478 -14.91 -15.75 -3.96
N TRP A 479 -13.79 -16.26 -3.43
CA TRP A 479 -13.14 -17.48 -3.94
C TRP A 479 -14.08 -18.68 -3.99
N ASN A 480 -14.89 -18.89 -2.94
CA ASN A 480 -15.82 -20.02 -2.90
C ASN A 480 -16.88 -19.95 -4.01
N LYS A 481 -17.37 -18.76 -4.36
CA LYS A 481 -18.31 -18.57 -5.47
C LYS A 481 -17.63 -18.79 -6.83
N LEU A 482 -16.43 -18.23 -7.01
CA LEU A 482 -15.60 -18.41 -8.22
C LEU A 482 -15.32 -19.89 -8.48
N MET A 483 -14.86 -20.64 -7.47
CA MET A 483 -14.54 -22.07 -7.57
C MET A 483 -15.75 -22.98 -7.79
N ARG A 484 -16.96 -22.52 -7.46
CA ARG A 484 -18.23 -23.23 -7.76
C ARG A 484 -18.77 -22.86 -9.16
N GLY A 485 -18.11 -21.94 -9.85
CA GLY A 485 -18.51 -21.43 -11.17
C GLY A 485 -19.83 -20.66 -11.14
N ARG A 486 -20.14 -19.98 -10.02
CA ARG A 486 -21.33 -19.12 -9.91
C ARG A 486 -21.09 -17.82 -10.66
N ARG A 487 -22.03 -17.39 -11.51
CA ARG A 487 -21.87 -16.23 -12.42
C ARG A 487 -23.05 -15.25 -12.47
N GLY A 488 -23.99 -15.35 -11.53
CA GLY A 488 -25.31 -14.71 -11.61
C GLY A 488 -26.36 -15.75 -11.93
#